data_AF-A6GII3-F1
#
_entry.id   AF-A6GII3-F1
#
_cell.length_a   1.000
_cell.length_b   1.000
_cell.length_c   1.000
_cell.angle_alpha   90.00
_cell.angle_beta   90.00
_cell.angle_gamma   90.00
#
_symmetry.space_group_name_H-M   'P 1'
#
loop_
_entity.id
_entity.type
_entity.pdbx_description
1 polymer ?
#
loop_
_entity_poly.entity_id
_entity_poly.type
_entity_poly.pdbx_seq_one_letter_code
_entity_poly.pdbx_strand_id
1 'polypeptide(L)'
;MRVWGRLREVIGSATGDKFQKFAQSLTLELLLVQANAQLRDLKPRYSLGRVPRHDLELQLVDHDLGDEVRSIRGLSGGEKFLVSLALALALASLSANDCRIDSLFIDEGFGTLDAQSLDIAVSTLDALQAEGRQIGIISHVPGLAERVGVEIQIRPQASGRSSVRVVGPS
;
A
#
# COMPACT_ATOMS: atom_id res chain seq x y z
N MET A 1 -11.04 -12.12 -39.76
CA MET A 1 -12.23 -11.77 -38.95
C MET A 1 -12.10 -12.03 -37.44
N ARG A 2 -11.28 -12.97 -36.94
CA ARG A 2 -11.14 -13.25 -35.48
C ARG A 2 -10.53 -12.10 -34.64
N VAL A 3 -9.65 -11.29 -35.21
CA VAL A 3 -8.98 -10.17 -34.51
C VAL A 3 -9.97 -9.08 -34.11
N TRP A 4 -10.88 -8.70 -35.02
CA TRP A 4 -11.93 -7.70 -34.75
C TRP A 4 -12.96 -8.16 -33.72
N GLY A 5 -13.19 -9.47 -33.58
CA GLY A 5 -14.04 -10.04 -32.53
C GLY A 5 -13.42 -9.93 -31.13
N ARG A 6 -12.13 -10.29 -30.98
CA ARG A 6 -11.38 -10.07 -29.73
C ARG A 6 -11.24 -8.58 -29.38
N LEU A 7 -11.01 -7.74 -30.38
CA LEU A 7 -10.94 -6.29 -30.20
C LEU A 7 -12.27 -5.72 -29.71
N ARG A 8 -13.42 -6.23 -30.19
CA ARG A 8 -14.75 -5.82 -29.74
C ARG A 8 -15.10 -6.34 -28.33
N GLU A 9 -14.56 -7.48 -27.92
CA GLU A 9 -14.68 -7.94 -26.52
C GLU A 9 -13.89 -7.08 -25.55
N VAL A 10 -12.67 -6.65 -25.93
CA VAL A 10 -11.74 -5.90 -25.08
C VAL A 10 -12.02 -4.38 -25.11
N ILE A 11 -12.50 -3.84 -26.22
CA ILE A 11 -12.66 -2.39 -26.46
C ILE A 11 -14.13 -1.99 -26.66
N GLY A 12 -15.01 -2.94 -27.00
CA GLY A 12 -16.39 -2.65 -27.38
C GLY A 12 -17.35 -2.43 -26.19
N SER A 13 -17.39 -1.19 -25.69
CA SER A 13 -18.60 -0.61 -25.09
C SER A 13 -18.87 0.76 -25.70
N ALA A 14 -20.15 1.12 -25.84
CA ALA A 14 -20.56 2.45 -26.30
C ALA A 14 -20.15 3.57 -25.31
N THR A 15 -19.75 3.19 -24.09
CA THR A 15 -19.40 4.07 -22.96
C THR A 15 -17.90 4.13 -22.64
N GLY A 16 -17.05 3.27 -23.25
CA GLY A 16 -15.61 3.20 -22.98
C GLY A 16 -15.18 2.37 -21.75
N ASP A 17 -16.11 2.01 -20.86
CA ASP A 17 -15.82 1.33 -19.58
C ASP A 17 -15.05 0.01 -19.70
N LYS A 18 -15.28 -0.78 -20.76
CA LYS A 18 -14.57 -2.07 -20.93
C LYS A 18 -13.08 -1.87 -21.21
N PHE A 19 -12.75 -0.92 -22.06
CA PHE A 19 -11.38 -0.58 -22.37
C PHE A 19 -10.67 0.02 -21.14
N GLN A 20 -11.36 0.89 -20.40
CA GLN A 20 -10.84 1.45 -19.17
C GLN A 20 -10.55 0.37 -18.12
N LYS A 21 -11.47 -0.57 -17.88
CA LYS A 21 -11.26 -1.69 -16.96
C LYS A 21 -10.12 -2.59 -17.39
N PHE A 22 -10.02 -2.88 -18.70
CA PHE A 22 -8.91 -3.64 -19.24
C PHE A 22 -7.57 -2.92 -19.01
N ALA A 23 -7.48 -1.63 -19.31
CA ALA A 23 -6.28 -0.83 -19.03
C ALA A 23 -5.95 -0.80 -17.53
N GLN A 24 -6.95 -0.64 -16.65
CA GLN A 24 -6.78 -0.70 -15.20
C GLN A 24 -6.26 -2.08 -14.74
N SER A 25 -6.70 -3.17 -15.38
CA SER A 25 -6.20 -4.51 -15.04
C SER A 25 -4.72 -4.69 -15.39
N LEU A 26 -4.25 -4.08 -16.49
CA LEU A 26 -2.82 -4.06 -16.84
C LEU A 26 -2.00 -3.22 -15.85
N THR A 27 -2.52 -2.04 -15.48
CA THR A 27 -1.89 -1.21 -14.44
C THR A 27 -1.86 -1.93 -13.10
N LEU A 28 -2.91 -2.68 -12.76
CA LEU A 28 -2.95 -3.49 -11.56
C LEU A 28 -1.90 -4.60 -11.58
N GLU A 29 -1.68 -5.26 -12.72
CA GLU A 29 -0.62 -6.26 -12.85
C GLU A 29 0.78 -5.65 -12.62
N LEU A 30 1.05 -4.46 -13.16
CA LEU A 30 2.28 -3.71 -12.87
C LEU A 30 2.39 -3.33 -11.38
N LEU A 31 1.28 -2.88 -10.78
CA LEU A 31 1.20 -2.55 -9.36
C LEU A 31 1.48 -3.77 -8.49
N LEU A 32 0.93 -4.93 -8.83
CA LEU A 32 1.12 -6.17 -8.08
C LEU A 32 2.58 -6.65 -8.11
N VAL A 33 3.29 -6.47 -9.22
CA VAL A 33 4.73 -6.78 -9.28
C VAL A 33 5.51 -5.94 -8.27
N GLN A 34 5.26 -4.63 -8.25
CA GLN A 34 5.93 -3.71 -7.32
C GLN A 34 5.49 -3.94 -5.88
N ALA A 35 4.20 -4.17 -5.63
CA ALA A 35 3.65 -4.42 -4.31
C ALA A 35 4.19 -5.73 -3.73
N ASN A 36 4.33 -6.77 -4.54
CA ASN A 36 4.96 -8.01 -4.10
C ASN A 36 6.46 -7.87 -3.82
N ALA A 37 7.15 -6.91 -4.43
CA ALA A 37 8.52 -6.60 -4.04
C ALA A 37 8.57 -6.05 -2.61
N GLN A 38 7.73 -5.07 -2.31
CA GLN A 38 7.62 -4.49 -0.98
C GLN A 38 7.10 -5.49 0.06
N LEU A 39 6.10 -6.30 -0.31
CA LEU A 39 5.49 -7.28 0.58
C LEU A 39 6.45 -8.42 0.92
N ARG A 40 7.39 -8.78 0.03
CA ARG A 40 8.43 -9.76 0.37
C ARG A 40 9.30 -9.30 1.52
N ASP A 41 9.61 -8.00 1.60
CA ASP A 41 10.41 -7.45 2.69
C ASP A 41 9.56 -7.34 3.96
N LEU A 42 8.32 -6.85 3.85
CA LEU A 42 7.39 -6.66 4.97
C LEU A 42 6.87 -7.96 5.59
N LYS A 43 6.46 -8.93 4.74
CA LYS A 43 5.83 -10.19 5.14
C LYS A 43 6.06 -11.29 4.09
N PRO A 44 7.23 -11.96 4.07
CA PRO A 44 7.60 -12.95 3.06
C PRO A 44 6.60 -14.10 2.85
N ARG A 45 5.82 -14.41 3.88
CA ARG A 45 4.75 -15.42 3.86
C ARG A 45 3.72 -15.18 2.74
N TYR A 46 3.48 -13.93 2.37
CA TYR A 46 2.37 -13.55 1.52
C TYR A 46 2.81 -12.94 0.19
N SER A 47 2.13 -13.32 -0.89
CA SER A 47 2.13 -12.56 -2.14
C SER A 47 0.70 -12.28 -2.62
N LEU A 48 0.54 -11.14 -3.27
CA LEU A 48 -0.71 -10.68 -3.86
C LEU A 48 -0.84 -11.20 -5.28
N GLY A 49 -2.02 -11.70 -5.61
CA GLY A 49 -2.41 -12.05 -6.96
C GLY A 49 -3.73 -11.40 -7.32
N ARG A 50 -4.04 -11.40 -8.62
CA ARG A 50 -5.37 -11.04 -9.11
C ARG A 50 -6.28 -12.27 -9.10
N VAL A 51 -7.53 -12.10 -8.69
CA VAL A 51 -8.53 -13.16 -8.80
C VAL A 51 -8.79 -13.45 -10.30
N PRO A 52 -8.65 -14.70 -10.75
CA PRO A 52 -8.89 -15.04 -12.16
C PRO A 52 -10.29 -14.63 -12.61
N ARG A 53 -10.39 -14.01 -13.79
CA ARG A 53 -11.65 -13.51 -14.40
C ARG A 53 -12.34 -12.37 -13.64
N HIS A 54 -11.69 -11.80 -12.63
CA HIS A 54 -12.11 -10.57 -11.98
C HIS A 54 -11.11 -9.45 -12.34
N ASP A 55 -11.63 -8.30 -12.76
CA ASP A 55 -10.78 -7.26 -13.34
C ASP A 55 -9.84 -6.61 -12.31
N LEU A 56 -10.32 -6.39 -11.08
CA LEU A 56 -9.62 -5.60 -10.05
C LEU A 56 -9.65 -6.24 -8.65
N GLU A 57 -10.06 -7.51 -8.54
CA GLU A 57 -10.14 -8.18 -7.24
C GLU A 57 -8.81 -8.86 -6.91
N LEU A 58 -8.38 -8.72 -5.64
CA LEU A 58 -7.13 -9.26 -5.14
C LEU A 58 -7.35 -10.53 -4.32
N GLN A 59 -6.39 -11.44 -4.44
CA GLN A 59 -6.25 -12.64 -3.62
C GLN A 59 -4.84 -12.70 -3.04
N LEU A 60 -4.69 -13.51 -2.00
CA LEU A 60 -3.41 -13.81 -1.38
C LEU A 60 -2.95 -15.21 -1.76
N VAL A 61 -1.65 -15.39 -1.91
CA VAL A 61 -0.97 -16.67 -1.93
C VAL A 61 -0.21 -16.79 -0.62
N ASP A 62 -0.48 -17.85 0.14
CA ASP A 62 0.17 -18.14 1.42
C ASP A 62 1.24 -19.21 1.23
N HIS A 63 2.50 -18.77 1.24
CA HIS A 63 3.66 -19.62 0.97
C HIS A 63 3.93 -20.62 2.11
N ASP A 64 3.55 -20.30 3.34
CA ASP A 64 3.72 -21.20 4.49
C ASP A 64 2.73 -22.38 4.45
N LEU A 65 1.66 -22.26 3.67
CA LEU A 65 0.63 -23.29 3.48
C LEU A 65 0.61 -23.83 2.04
N GLY A 66 1.80 -23.94 1.43
CA GLY A 66 1.98 -24.61 0.15
C GLY A 66 1.34 -23.85 -1.03
N ASP A 67 1.53 -22.53 -1.05
CA ASP A 67 0.97 -21.62 -2.05
C ASP A 67 -0.57 -21.62 -2.09
N GLU A 68 -1.20 -21.79 -0.93
CA GLU A 68 -2.65 -21.77 -0.82
C GLU A 68 -3.22 -20.39 -1.18
N VAL A 69 -4.19 -20.37 -2.09
CA VAL A 69 -4.85 -19.13 -2.52
C VAL A 69 -6.02 -18.80 -1.59
N ARG A 70 -5.97 -17.64 -0.94
CA ARG A 70 -6.99 -17.18 0.01
C ARG A 70 -7.58 -15.82 -0.39
N SER A 71 -8.79 -15.56 0.12
CA SER A 71 -9.37 -14.21 0.06
C SER A 71 -8.67 -13.28 1.05
N ILE A 72 -8.40 -12.04 0.63
CA ILE A 72 -7.87 -10.97 1.49
C ILE A 72 -8.79 -10.61 2.67
N ARG A 73 -10.06 -11.03 2.64
CA ARG A 73 -11.04 -10.73 3.71
C ARG A 73 -10.66 -11.38 5.05
N GLY A 74 -10.00 -12.54 5.00
CA GLY A 74 -9.63 -13.34 6.18
C GLY A 74 -8.37 -12.87 6.91
N LEU A 75 -7.68 -11.84 6.39
CA LEU A 75 -6.49 -11.28 7.03
C LEU A 75 -6.80 -10.64 8.39
N SER A 76 -5.86 -10.78 9.32
CA SER A 76 -5.81 -10.01 10.56
C SER A 76 -5.62 -8.51 10.29
N GLY A 77 -5.82 -7.68 11.32
CA GLY A 77 -5.64 -6.22 11.21
C GLY A 77 -4.23 -5.84 10.73
N GLY A 78 -3.20 -6.42 11.34
CA GLY A 78 -1.79 -6.16 10.97
C GLY A 78 -1.46 -6.61 9.56
N GLU A 79 -1.99 -7.74 9.11
CA GLU A 79 -1.76 -8.22 7.73
C GLU A 79 -2.45 -7.33 6.70
N LYS A 80 -3.68 -6.87 6.96
CA LYS A 80 -4.37 -5.89 6.10
C LYS A 80 -3.57 -4.60 5.99
N PHE A 81 -2.98 -4.17 7.10
CA PHE A 81 -2.13 -2.98 7.11
C PHE A 81 -0.87 -3.17 6.25
N LEU A 82 -0.13 -4.28 6.42
CA LEU A 82 1.08 -4.53 5.61
C LEU A 82 0.78 -4.66 4.13
N VAL A 83 -0.33 -5.32 3.76
CA VAL A 83 -0.78 -5.41 2.36
C VAL A 83 -1.12 -4.02 1.80
N SER A 84 -1.86 -3.21 2.57
CA SER A 84 -2.23 -1.84 2.15
C SER A 84 -0.99 -0.95 2.03
N LEU A 85 -0.03 -1.08 2.95
CA LEU A 85 1.24 -0.40 2.91
C LEU A 85 2.01 -0.77 1.64
N ALA A 86 2.23 -2.07 1.38
CA ALA A 86 2.93 -2.55 0.18
C ALA A 86 2.32 -2.00 -1.12
N LEU A 87 0.98 -1.96 -1.21
CA LEU A 87 0.26 -1.37 -2.34
C LEU A 87 0.47 0.15 -2.45
N ALA A 88 0.43 0.88 -1.34
CA ALA A 88 0.67 2.32 -1.32
C ALA A 88 2.10 2.66 -1.76
N LEU A 89 3.09 1.90 -1.30
CA LEU A 89 4.49 2.06 -1.69
C LEU A 89 4.69 1.78 -3.18
N ALA A 90 4.09 0.70 -3.68
CA ALA A 90 4.12 0.33 -5.08
C ALA A 90 3.48 1.40 -5.98
N LEU A 91 2.34 1.95 -5.55
CA LEU A 91 1.66 3.02 -6.27
C LEU A 91 2.52 4.28 -6.33
N ALA A 92 3.13 4.66 -5.20
CA ALA A 92 4.06 5.78 -5.15
C ALA A 92 5.26 5.57 -6.11
N SER A 93 5.74 4.34 -6.28
CA SER A 93 6.86 4.02 -7.18
C SER A 93 6.50 3.97 -8.66
N LEU A 94 5.26 3.66 -9.03
CA LEU A 94 4.80 3.65 -10.43
C LEU A 94 4.58 5.04 -11.05
N SER A 95 4.69 6.09 -10.24
CA SER A 95 4.26 7.46 -10.52
C SER A 95 5.22 8.26 -11.45
N ALA A 96 6.06 7.59 -12.24
CA ALA A 96 7.29 8.15 -12.80
C ALA A 96 7.17 9.09 -14.04
N ASN A 97 6.05 9.09 -14.80
CA ASN A 97 6.03 9.75 -16.12
C ASN A 97 5.19 11.04 -16.22
N ASP A 98 4.04 11.17 -15.53
CA ASP A 98 3.17 12.36 -15.63
C ASP A 98 2.48 12.77 -14.30
N CYS A 99 2.64 11.98 -13.24
CA CYS A 99 1.95 12.19 -11.97
C CYS A 99 2.84 11.67 -10.84
N ARG A 100 3.91 12.39 -10.52
CA ARG A 100 4.85 12.00 -9.45
C ARG A 100 4.16 12.13 -8.10
N ILE A 101 4.15 11.05 -7.32
CA ILE A 101 3.69 11.08 -5.93
C ILE A 101 4.88 11.54 -5.07
N ASP A 102 4.91 12.83 -4.78
CA ASP A 102 5.98 13.45 -3.96
C ASP A 102 5.76 13.25 -2.45
N SER A 103 4.52 12.97 -2.04
CA SER A 103 4.16 12.79 -0.63
C SER A 103 3.24 11.60 -0.39
N LEU A 104 3.51 10.83 0.67
CA LEU A 104 2.67 9.73 1.14
C LEU A 104 2.32 9.96 2.62
N PHE A 105 1.01 9.97 2.93
CA PHE A 105 0.51 10.00 4.30
C PHE A 105 -0.10 8.65 4.66
N ILE A 106 0.35 8.08 5.78
CA ILE A 106 -0.13 6.79 6.29
C ILE A 106 -0.86 7.04 7.59
N ASP A 107 -2.13 6.65 7.64
CA ASP A 107 -3.00 6.89 8.78
C ASP A 107 -3.33 5.58 9.51
N GLU A 108 -2.95 5.53 10.79
CA GLU A 108 -3.16 4.44 11.75
C GLU A 108 -2.75 3.04 11.22
N GLY A 109 -2.97 1.98 12.01
CA GLY A 109 -2.65 0.59 11.63
C GLY A 109 -1.30 0.05 12.10
N PHE A 110 -0.32 0.93 12.39
CA PHE A 110 0.95 0.52 13.02
C PHE A 110 0.75 -0.15 14.40
N GLY A 111 -0.28 0.23 15.16
CA GLY A 111 -0.58 -0.35 16.48
C GLY A 111 -1.10 -1.79 16.43
N THR A 112 -1.43 -2.29 15.24
CA THR A 112 -1.83 -3.68 15.03
C THR A 112 -0.67 -4.60 14.65
N LEU A 113 0.53 -4.03 14.49
CA LEU A 113 1.74 -4.77 14.17
C LEU A 113 2.45 -5.22 15.44
N ASP A 114 3.05 -6.40 15.39
CA ASP A 114 4.06 -6.79 16.35
C ASP A 114 5.34 -5.94 16.15
N ALA A 115 6.22 -5.92 17.16
CA ALA A 115 7.42 -5.09 17.16
C ALA A 115 8.33 -5.36 15.94
N GLN A 116 8.48 -6.62 15.53
CA GLN A 116 9.32 -6.98 14.39
C GLN A 116 8.72 -6.47 13.08
N SER A 117 7.41 -6.66 12.88
CA SER A 117 6.72 -6.15 11.68
C SER A 117 6.75 -4.62 11.63
N LEU A 118 6.67 -3.94 12.78
CA LEU A 118 6.77 -2.47 12.87
C LEU A 118 8.18 -1.99 12.47
N ASP A 119 9.24 -2.66 12.94
CA ASP A 119 10.63 -2.35 12.59
C ASP A 119 10.88 -2.38 11.09
N ILE A 120 10.40 -3.43 10.44
CA ILE A 120 10.55 -3.63 8.99
C ILE A 120 9.74 -2.56 8.24
N ALA A 121 8.51 -2.27 8.67
CA ALA A 121 7.68 -1.25 8.06
C ALA A 121 8.34 0.14 8.10
N VAL A 122 8.87 0.55 9.26
CA VAL A 122 9.58 1.83 9.42
C VAL A 122 10.82 1.88 8.53
N SER A 123 11.63 0.82 8.53
CA SER A 123 12.85 0.75 7.69
C SER A 123 12.54 0.88 6.19
N THR A 124 11.39 0.34 5.75
CA THR A 124 10.94 0.46 4.36
C THR A 124 10.51 1.90 4.02
N LEU A 125 9.89 2.60 4.99
CA LEU A 125 9.53 4.02 4.84
C LEU A 125 10.76 4.92 4.77
N ASP A 126 11.80 4.64 5.58
CA ASP A 126 13.06 5.37 5.56
C ASP A 126 13.76 5.24 4.19
N ALA A 127 13.74 4.05 3.60
CA ALA A 127 14.29 3.82 2.25
C ALA A 127 13.59 4.69 1.19
N LEU A 128 12.26 4.81 1.27
CA LEU A 128 11.50 5.68 0.36
C LEU A 128 11.71 7.16 0.62
N GLN A 129 11.91 7.56 1.88
CA GLN A 129 12.29 8.92 2.20
C GLN A 129 13.65 9.27 1.58
N ALA A 130 14.61 8.34 1.60
CA ALA A 130 15.92 8.52 0.99
C ALA A 130 15.86 8.68 -0.54
N GLU A 131 14.81 8.18 -1.21
CA GLU A 131 14.53 8.44 -2.63
C GLU A 131 13.96 9.86 -2.89
N GLY A 132 13.84 10.69 -1.86
CA GLY A 132 13.36 12.07 -1.94
C GLY A 132 11.84 12.22 -1.81
N ARG A 133 11.14 11.19 -1.30
CA ARG A 133 9.69 11.25 -1.04
C ARG A 133 9.42 11.80 0.36
N GLN A 134 8.37 12.60 0.51
CA GLN A 134 7.91 13.05 1.82
C GLN A 134 6.96 12.01 2.41
N ILE A 135 7.37 11.37 3.50
CA ILE A 135 6.53 10.40 4.23
C ILE A 135 5.99 11.06 5.50
N GLY A 136 4.67 11.08 5.65
CA GLY A 136 3.97 11.48 6.86
C GLY A 136 3.28 10.29 7.52
N ILE A 137 3.47 10.12 8.82
CA ILE A 137 2.87 9.02 9.58
C ILE A 137 1.97 9.59 10.67
N ILE A 138 0.73 9.11 10.75
CA ILE A 138 -0.21 9.38 11.83
C ILE A 138 -0.36 8.10 12.64
N SER A 139 0.04 8.14 13.90
CA SER A 139 0.04 6.96 14.76
C SER A 139 -0.03 7.33 16.24
N HIS A 140 -0.66 6.46 17.03
CA HIS A 140 -0.65 6.53 18.48
C HIS A 140 0.38 5.59 19.12
N VAL A 141 1.17 4.88 18.30
CA VAL A 141 2.14 3.88 18.78
C VAL A 141 3.30 4.56 19.51
N PRO A 142 3.53 4.26 20.80
CA PRO A 142 4.67 4.81 21.54
C PRO A 142 5.99 4.41 20.90
N GLY A 143 6.95 5.34 20.83
CA GLY A 143 8.29 5.08 20.30
C GLY A 143 8.41 5.11 18.78
N LEU A 144 7.30 5.21 18.02
CA LEU A 144 7.38 5.39 16.57
C LEU A 144 8.08 6.71 16.21
N ALA A 145 7.75 7.78 16.95
CA ALA A 145 8.33 9.11 16.77
C ALA A 145 9.87 9.13 16.93
N GLU A 146 10.43 8.31 17.83
CA GLU A 146 11.87 8.24 18.07
C GLU A 146 12.65 7.74 16.85
N ARG A 147 11.97 7.05 15.92
CA ARG A 147 12.57 6.44 14.73
C ARG A 147 12.52 7.36 13.51
N VAL A 148 11.50 8.21 13.41
CA VAL A 148 11.27 9.12 12.27
C VAL A 148 11.94 10.49 12.48
N GLY A 149 12.47 10.75 13.68
CA GLY A 149 13.30 11.91 14.02
C GLY A 149 12.54 13.21 14.27
N VAL A 150 11.55 13.56 13.43
CA VAL A 150 10.68 14.75 13.60
C VAL A 150 9.27 14.31 13.95
N GLU A 151 8.68 14.92 14.98
CA GLU A 151 7.33 14.61 15.47
C GLU A 151 6.45 15.88 15.53
N ILE A 152 5.18 15.75 15.15
CA ILE A 152 4.15 16.73 15.43
C ILE A 152 3.26 16.19 16.55
N GLN A 153 3.46 16.69 17.76
CA GLN A 153 2.70 16.28 18.95
C GLN A 153 1.37 17.04 19.02
N ILE A 154 0.28 16.28 19.04
CA ILE A 154 -1.08 16.79 19.31
C ILE A 154 -1.42 16.51 20.77
N ARG A 155 -1.70 17.56 21.56
CA ARG A 155 -2.14 17.43 22.96
C ARG A 155 -3.57 17.95 23.12
N PRO A 156 -4.54 17.10 23.52
CA PRO A 156 -5.89 17.55 23.84
C PRO A 156 -5.87 18.51 25.04
N GLN A 157 -6.70 19.54 24.98
CA GLN A 157 -6.90 20.54 26.03
C GLN A 157 -8.36 20.52 26.50
N ALA A 158 -8.64 21.24 27.58
CA ALA A 158 -10.01 21.46 28.03
C ALA A 158 -10.86 22.11 26.92
N SER A 159 -12.18 21.92 27.03
CA SER A 159 -13.16 22.59 26.16
C SER A 159 -13.11 22.17 24.69
N GLY A 160 -12.62 20.95 24.40
CA GLY A 160 -12.56 20.42 23.03
C GLY A 160 -11.48 21.05 22.15
N ARG A 161 -10.53 21.79 22.74
CA ARG A 161 -9.39 22.36 22.01
C ARG A 161 -8.23 21.37 21.97
N SER A 162 -7.33 21.53 21.03
CA SER A 162 -6.05 20.82 21.00
C SER A 162 -4.91 21.80 20.76
N SER A 163 -3.75 21.50 21.33
CA SER A 163 -2.51 22.24 21.06
C SER A 163 -1.56 21.38 20.23
N VAL A 164 -0.84 22.04 19.33
CA VAL A 164 0.13 21.40 18.42
C VAL A 164 1.52 21.88 18.78
N ARG A 165 2.47 20.97 18.87
CA ARG A 165 3.90 21.27 19.07
C ARG A 165 4.72 20.45 18.09
N VAL A 166 5.64 21.10 17.39
CA VAL A 166 6.66 20.41 16.60
C VAL A 166 7.85 20.10 17.51
N VAL A 167 8.30 18.85 17.49
CA VAL A 167 9.49 18.36 18.20
C VAL A 167 10.43 17.82 17.14
N GLY A 168 11.61 18.42 17.00
CA GLY A 168 12.64 17.98 16.07
C GLY A 168 13.76 17.22 16.77
N PRO A 169 14.64 16.55 16.01
CA PRO A 169 15.87 15.99 16.56
C PRO A 169 16.73 17.13 17.12
N SER A 170 17.38 16.88 18.26
CA SER A 170 18.28 17.83 18.92
C SER A 170 19.60 17.98 18.17
#